data_AF-A0A9N7TPD9-F1
#
_entry.id   AF-A0A9N7TPD9-F1
#
_cell.length_a   1.000
_cell.length_b   1.000
_cell.length_c   1.000
_cell.angle_alpha   90.00
_cell.angle_beta   90.00
_cell.angle_gamma   90.00
#
_symmetry.space_group_name_H-M   'P 1'
#
loop_
_entity.id
_entity.type
_entity.pdbx_description
1 polymer ?
#
loop_
_entity_poly.entity_id
_entity_poly.type
_entity_poly.pdbx_seq_one_letter_code
_entity_poly.pdbx_strand_id
1 'polypeptide(L)'
;MDSNEGEEPEEMLKVLGQMPALAESTSEEDSQADASNSASLYKVSDATGSLTKTKVSEKCPFAKELLVRDDCFILDNGANGKVFVWKGKGANAAVKTEALQMADNFIEEMKYPRMKTQVEILPQGKETIIFKQFFKNWN
;
A
#
# COMPACT_ATOMS: atom_id res chain seq x y z
N MET A 1 2.33 -25.01 4.00
CA MET A 1 1.90 -26.07 3.07
C MET A 1 1.29 -25.34 1.94
N ASP A 2 2.09 -25.12 0.89
CA ASP A 2 1.63 -24.50 -0.34
C ASP A 2 0.75 -25.54 -1.05
N SER A 3 -0.50 -25.19 -1.35
CA SER A 3 -1.38 -26.05 -2.12
C SER A 3 -0.82 -26.15 -3.55
N ASN A 4 -0.65 -27.38 -4.03
CA ASN A 4 -0.22 -27.63 -5.40
C ASN A 4 -1.41 -27.56 -6.36
N GLU A 5 -1.13 -27.26 -7.63
CA GLU A 5 -2.14 -27.25 -8.69
C GLU A 5 -2.89 -28.59 -8.72
N GLY A 6 -4.23 -28.52 -8.68
CA GLY A 6 -5.11 -29.69 -8.65
C GLY A 6 -5.48 -30.19 -7.24
N GLU A 7 -4.89 -29.64 -6.18
CA GLU A 7 -5.24 -29.93 -4.77
C GLU A 7 -6.15 -28.84 -4.16
N GLU A 8 -6.94 -28.16 -5.00
CA GLU A 8 -7.76 -27.03 -4.57
C GLU A 8 -8.89 -27.45 -3.60
N PRO A 9 -9.08 -26.75 -2.46
CA PRO A 9 -10.13 -27.05 -1.51
C PRO A 9 -11.54 -26.91 -2.12
N GLU A 10 -12.48 -27.72 -1.64
CA GLU A 10 -13.88 -27.69 -2.13
C GLU A 10 -14.52 -26.30 -2.01
N GLU A 11 -14.19 -25.56 -0.94
CA GLU A 11 -14.67 -24.19 -0.74
C GLU A 11 -14.17 -23.22 -1.81
N MET A 12 -12.96 -23.43 -2.35
CA MET A 12 -12.45 -22.66 -3.47
C MET A 12 -13.22 -22.99 -4.76
N LEU A 13 -13.43 -24.29 -5.03
CA LEU A 13 -14.14 -24.75 -6.23
C LEU A 13 -15.62 -24.32 -6.23
N LYS A 14 -16.25 -24.16 -5.05
CA LYS A 14 -17.61 -23.61 -4.93
C LYS A 14 -17.70 -22.15 -5.38
N VAL A 15 -16.67 -21.35 -5.12
CA VAL A 15 -16.66 -19.91 -5.43
C VAL A 15 -16.13 -19.66 -6.86
N LEU A 16 -15.05 -20.31 -7.25
CA LEU A 16 -14.37 -20.10 -8.54
C LEU A 16 -14.88 -21.01 -9.66
N GLY A 17 -15.51 -22.15 -9.31
CA GLY A 17 -15.90 -23.19 -10.27
C GLY A 17 -14.81 -24.27 -10.45
N GLN A 18 -15.00 -25.13 -11.46
CA GLN A 18 -13.98 -26.13 -11.82
C GLN A 18 -12.75 -25.45 -12.43
N MET A 19 -11.56 -25.92 -12.06
CA MET A 19 -10.29 -25.38 -12.54
C MET A 19 -10.13 -25.63 -14.05
N PRO A 20 -10.03 -24.58 -14.90
CA PRO A 20 -9.67 -24.72 -16.30
C PRO A 20 -8.15 -24.90 -16.47
N ALA A 21 -7.71 -25.23 -17.69
CA ALA A 21 -6.28 -25.21 -18.02
C ALA A 21 -5.74 -23.77 -17.89
N LEU A 22 -4.70 -23.59 -17.08
CA LEU A 22 -4.04 -22.29 -16.88
C LEU A 22 -3.05 -22.02 -18.01
N ALA A 23 -2.93 -20.74 -18.40
CA ALA A 23 -1.91 -20.32 -19.36
C ALA A 23 -0.56 -20.15 -18.65
N GLU A 24 0.54 -20.48 -19.33
CA GLU A 24 1.89 -20.13 -18.84
C GLU A 24 2.11 -18.62 -18.91
N SER A 25 2.80 -18.06 -17.91
CA SER A 25 3.18 -16.66 -17.92
C SER A 25 4.34 -16.39 -18.88
N THR A 26 4.34 -15.19 -19.47
CA THR A 26 5.43 -14.69 -20.30
C THR A 26 6.34 -13.73 -19.52
N SER A 27 7.59 -13.57 -19.97
CA SER A 27 8.53 -12.63 -19.34
C SER A 27 8.05 -11.17 -19.44
N GLU A 28 7.28 -10.84 -20.47
CA GLU A 28 6.67 -9.53 -20.66
C GLU A 28 5.55 -9.26 -19.64
N GLU A 29 4.72 -10.26 -19.35
CA GLU A 29 3.67 -10.17 -18.32
C GLU A 29 4.26 -10.01 -16.92
N ASP A 30 5.32 -10.75 -16.60
CA ASP A 30 6.04 -10.61 -15.33
C ASP A 30 6.62 -9.19 -15.18
N SER A 31 7.22 -8.65 -16.24
CA SER A 31 7.78 -7.30 -16.24
C SER A 31 6.70 -6.23 -16.05
N GLN A 32 5.51 -6.42 -16.62
CA GLN A 32 4.36 -5.53 -16.43
C GLN A 32 3.78 -5.64 -15.01
N ALA A 33 3.74 -6.85 -14.45
CA ALA A 33 3.34 -7.07 -13.07
C ALA A 33 4.29 -6.37 -12.10
N ASP A 34 5.60 -6.48 -12.30
CA ASP A 34 6.62 -5.81 -11.49
C ASP A 34 6.54 -4.28 -11.57
N ALA A 35 6.25 -3.75 -12.77
CA ALA A 35 6.08 -2.32 -12.97
C ALA A 35 4.81 -1.79 -12.28
N SER A 36 3.71 -2.53 -12.37
CA SER A 36 2.43 -2.16 -11.76
C SER A 36 2.39 -2.38 -10.25
N ASN A 37 3.25 -3.24 -9.71
CA ASN A 37 3.38 -3.48 -8.27
C ASN A 37 4.37 -2.53 -7.57
N SER A 38 4.73 -1.42 -8.22
CA SER A 38 5.61 -0.40 -7.64
C SER A 38 4.83 0.57 -6.75
N ALA A 39 5.10 0.54 -5.44
CA ALA A 39 4.55 1.50 -4.49
C ALA A 39 5.54 2.63 -4.15
N SER A 40 5.03 3.82 -3.84
CA SER A 40 5.81 4.97 -3.35
C SER A 40 5.43 5.33 -1.91
N LEU A 41 6.36 5.92 -1.15
CA LEU A 41 6.15 6.33 0.24
C LEU A 41 6.40 7.84 0.41
N TYR A 42 5.45 8.51 1.03
CA TYR A 42 5.48 9.94 1.31
C TYR A 42 5.38 10.19 2.81
N LYS A 43 6.13 11.18 3.30
CA LYS A 43 6.08 11.68 4.67
C LYS A 43 5.23 12.95 4.74
N VAL A 44 4.42 13.04 5.77
CA VAL A 44 3.62 14.20 6.15
C VAL A 44 4.11 14.68 7.52
N SER A 45 4.65 15.90 7.57
CA SER A 45 5.33 16.43 8.76
C SER A 45 5.19 17.95 8.86
N ASP A 46 5.16 18.47 10.08
CA ASP A 46 5.19 19.90 10.38
C ASP A 46 6.52 20.36 11.02
N ALA A 47 7.54 19.50 11.01
CA ALA A 47 8.84 19.77 11.64
C ALA A 47 9.57 21.02 11.09
N THR A 48 9.22 21.47 9.89
CA THR A 48 9.77 22.70 9.29
C THR A 48 9.04 23.98 9.71
N GLY A 49 8.10 23.89 10.67
CA GLY A 49 7.22 24.99 11.08
C GLY A 49 6.01 25.18 10.16
N SER A 50 5.93 24.39 9.09
CA SER A 50 4.79 24.30 8.19
C SER A 50 4.61 22.85 7.77
N LEU A 51 3.38 22.52 7.41
CA LEU A 51 2.94 21.18 7.09
C LEU A 51 3.32 20.84 5.65
N THR A 52 4.05 19.74 5.45
CA THR A 52 4.65 19.40 4.15
C THR A 52 4.47 17.92 3.79
N LYS A 53 4.33 17.66 2.48
CA LYS A 53 4.41 16.33 1.85
C LYS A 53 5.80 16.16 1.23
N THR A 54 6.52 15.10 1.55
CA THR A 54 7.81 14.80 0.90
C THR A 54 7.86 13.34 0.50
N LYS A 55 8.23 13.04 -0.75
CA LYS A 55 8.47 11.66 -1.17
C LYS A 55 9.77 11.17 -0.52
N VAL A 56 9.68 10.11 0.29
CA VAL A 56 10.82 9.53 1.01
C VAL A 56 11.31 8.23 0.37
N SER A 57 10.50 7.61 -0.50
CA SER A 57 10.91 6.47 -1.32
C SER A 57 10.06 6.37 -2.58
N GLU A 58 10.70 6.09 -3.71
CA GLU A 58 10.03 5.96 -5.02
C GLU A 58 9.53 4.54 -5.30
N LYS A 59 10.17 3.52 -4.72
CA LYS A 59 9.89 2.12 -5.02
C LYS A 59 10.07 1.22 -3.78
N CYS A 60 9.13 0.30 -3.59
CA CYS A 60 9.18 -0.74 -2.57
C CYS A 60 10.15 -1.88 -2.97
N PRO A 61 10.66 -2.70 -2.01
CA PRO A 61 10.31 -2.69 -0.59
C PRO A 61 11.04 -1.61 0.22
N PHE A 62 10.31 -0.94 1.10
CA PHE A 62 10.75 0.17 1.94
C PHE A 62 11.49 -0.31 3.19
N ALA A 63 12.33 0.55 3.76
CA ALA A 63 12.89 0.35 5.09
C ALA A 63 11.86 0.75 6.16
N LYS A 64 11.65 -0.08 7.19
CA LYS A 64 10.69 0.18 8.28
C LYS A 64 11.05 1.45 9.06
N GLU A 65 12.33 1.76 9.12
CA GLU A 65 12.94 2.92 9.78
C GLU A 65 12.48 4.25 9.17
N LEU A 66 11.97 4.23 7.93
CA LEU A 66 11.36 5.41 7.31
C LEU A 66 10.10 5.87 8.07
N LEU A 67 9.39 4.96 8.74
CA LEU A 67 8.18 5.27 9.50
C LEU A 67 8.53 5.87 10.87
N VAL A 68 8.73 7.19 10.88
CA VAL A 68 9.04 7.96 12.08
C VAL A 68 7.79 8.15 12.93
N ARG A 69 7.91 7.86 14.23
CA ARG A 69 6.81 7.92 15.22
C ARG A 69 6.08 9.27 15.28
N ASP A 70 6.79 10.37 15.05
CA ASP A 70 6.26 11.73 15.25
C ASP A 70 5.61 12.30 13.98
N ASP A 71 5.57 11.51 12.90
CA ASP A 71 5.05 11.90 11.60
C ASP A 71 3.92 10.98 11.12
N CYS A 72 3.27 11.34 10.03
CA CYS A 72 2.35 10.47 9.29
C CYS A 72 2.92 10.17 7.90
N PHE A 73 2.47 9.07 7.30
CA PHE A 73 2.97 8.64 6.00
C PHE A 73 1.84 8.21 5.09
N ILE A 74 1.99 8.49 3.80
CA ILE A 74 1.09 8.03 2.74
C ILE A 74 1.86 7.00 1.92
N LEU A 75 1.37 5.77 1.88
CA LEU A 75 1.86 4.73 0.98
C LEU A 75 0.94 4.67 -0.22
N ASP A 76 1.47 5.04 -1.38
CA ASP A 76 0.77 5.01 -2.64
C ASP A 76 0.92 3.66 -3.33
N ASN A 77 -0.19 2.93 -3.43
CA ASN A 77 -0.37 1.75 -4.27
C ASN A 77 -1.65 1.92 -5.13
N GLY A 78 -1.96 3.16 -5.51
CA GLY A 78 -3.24 3.53 -6.12
C GLY A 78 -3.46 2.93 -7.50
N ALA A 79 -2.38 2.58 -8.22
CA ALA A 79 -2.46 1.77 -9.45
C ALA A 79 -3.18 0.42 -9.22
N ASN A 80 -3.06 -0.13 -8.01
CA ASN A 80 -3.73 -1.35 -7.57
C ASN A 80 -4.95 -1.07 -6.67
N GLY A 81 -5.47 0.17 -6.70
CA GLY A 81 -6.69 0.56 -6.00
C GLY A 81 -6.56 0.72 -4.48
N LYS A 82 -5.34 0.84 -3.93
CA LYS A 82 -5.15 1.07 -2.48
C LYS A 82 -4.17 2.19 -2.17
N VAL A 83 -4.56 3.07 -1.26
CA VAL A 83 -3.67 4.07 -0.64
C VAL A 83 -3.75 3.87 0.87
N PHE A 84 -2.62 3.94 1.56
CA PHE A 84 -2.57 3.76 3.02
C PHE A 84 -2.12 5.04 3.70
N VAL A 85 -2.76 5.38 4.81
CA VAL A 85 -2.35 6.47 5.70
C VAL A 85 -1.85 5.87 7.00
N TRP A 86 -0.54 5.82 7.18
CA TRP A 86 0.07 5.39 8.44
C TRP A 86 0.19 6.59 9.39
N LYS A 87 -0.31 6.43 10.62
CA LYS A 87 -0.33 7.49 11.64
C LYS A 87 0.62 7.15 12.78
N GLY A 88 1.70 7.91 12.87
CA GLY A 88 2.64 7.81 13.97
C GLY A 88 1.97 8.06 15.32
N LYS A 89 2.37 7.30 16.33
CA LYS A 89 1.81 7.44 17.68
C LYS A 89 2.12 8.81 18.29
N GLY A 90 3.28 9.39 17.96
CA GLY A 90 3.72 10.71 18.41
C GLY A 90 3.25 11.88 17.55
N ALA A 91 2.75 11.62 16.33
CA ALA A 91 2.25 12.67 15.46
C ALA A 91 1.09 13.46 16.10
N ASN A 92 1.14 14.78 15.94
CA ASN A 92 0.12 15.67 16.49
C ASN A 92 -1.18 15.63 15.66
N ALA A 93 -2.23 16.28 16.17
CA ALA A 93 -3.55 16.26 15.57
C ALA A 93 -3.61 16.95 14.19
N ALA A 94 -2.80 17.99 13.97
CA ALA A 94 -2.74 18.70 12.70
C ALA A 94 -2.15 17.79 11.61
N VAL A 95 -0.98 17.18 11.87
CA VAL A 95 -0.33 16.23 10.95
C VAL A 95 -1.25 15.04 10.62
N LYS A 96 -1.95 14.50 11.62
CA LYS A 96 -2.89 13.39 11.42
C LYS A 96 -4.09 13.76 10.55
N THR A 97 -4.64 14.96 10.73
CA THR A 97 -5.77 15.45 9.93
C THR A 97 -5.34 15.70 8.50
N GLU A 98 -4.19 16.32 8.33
CA GLU A 98 -3.63 16.62 7.01
C GLU A 98 -3.33 15.36 6.23
N ALA A 99 -2.72 14.35 6.85
CA ALA A 99 -2.37 13.12 6.16
C ALA A 99 -3.61 12.46 5.51
N LEU A 100 -4.79 12.63 6.11
CA LEU A 100 -6.05 12.18 5.54
C LEU A 100 -6.48 13.03 4.34
N GLN A 101 -6.52 14.36 4.50
CA GLN A 101 -6.88 15.28 3.41
C GLN A 101 -5.94 15.13 2.22
N MET A 102 -4.65 14.99 2.51
CA MET A 102 -3.62 14.83 1.53
C MET A 102 -3.74 13.49 0.80
N ALA A 103 -4.13 12.40 1.47
CA ALA A 103 -4.41 11.13 0.80
C ALA A 103 -5.63 11.21 -0.14
N ASP A 104 -6.69 11.91 0.26
CA ASP A 104 -7.86 12.14 -0.59
C ASP A 104 -7.51 12.99 -1.83
N ASN A 105 -6.69 14.03 -1.65
CA ASN A 105 -6.16 14.86 -2.73
C ASN A 105 -5.20 14.08 -3.62
N PHE A 106 -4.43 13.15 -3.03
CA PHE A 106 -3.46 12.33 -3.74
C PHE A 106 -4.12 11.46 -4.80
N ILE A 107 -5.30 10.89 -4.50
CA ILE A 107 -6.09 10.11 -5.46
C ILE A 107 -6.47 10.96 -6.68
N GLU A 108 -6.81 12.22 -6.46
CA GLU A 108 -7.13 13.20 -7.51
C GLU A 108 -5.90 13.60 -8.33
N GLU A 109 -4.80 13.95 -7.66
CA GLU A 109 -3.52 14.37 -8.24
C GLU A 109 -2.96 13.29 -9.18
N MET A 110 -3.00 12.03 -8.73
CA MET A 110 -2.50 10.89 -9.47
C MET A 110 -3.51 10.32 -10.47
N LYS A 111 -4.72 10.91 -10.56
CA LYS A 111 -5.81 10.49 -11.45
C LYS A 111 -6.24 9.04 -11.25
N TYR A 112 -6.18 8.54 -10.01
CA TYR A 112 -6.66 7.21 -9.71
C TYR A 112 -8.21 7.16 -9.72
N PRO A 113 -8.83 6.04 -10.12
CA PRO A 113 -10.29 5.95 -10.18
C PRO A 113 -10.90 6.04 -8.77
N ARG A 114 -11.51 7.18 -8.43
CA ARG A 114 -12.04 7.45 -7.07
C ARG A 114 -12.98 6.36 -6.56
N MET A 115 -13.86 5.82 -7.40
CA MET A 115 -14.82 4.79 -6.98
C MET A 115 -14.19 3.41 -6.75
N LYS A 116 -12.95 3.18 -7.21
CA LYS A 116 -12.24 1.90 -7.07
C LYS A 116 -11.05 1.98 -6.13
N THR A 117 -10.63 3.17 -5.73
CA THR A 117 -9.45 3.38 -4.89
C THR A 117 -9.87 3.49 -3.43
N GLN A 118 -9.33 2.61 -2.58
CA GLN A 118 -9.62 2.57 -1.15
C GLN A 118 -8.52 3.28 -0.36
N VAL A 119 -8.91 4.08 0.63
CA VAL A 119 -7.98 4.66 1.62
C VAL A 119 -8.06 3.85 2.91
N GLU A 120 -6.94 3.26 3.33
CA GLU A 120 -6.84 2.48 4.56
C GLU A 120 -6.01 3.23 5.61
N ILE A 121 -6.61 3.51 6.77
CA ILE A 121 -5.99 4.32 7.82
C ILE A 121 -5.42 3.40 8.90
N LEU A 122 -4.12 3.48 9.14
CA LEU A 122 -3.37 2.55 9.99
C LEU A 122 -2.67 3.29 11.13
N PRO A 123 -3.15 3.18 12.37
CA PRO A 123 -2.38 3.62 13.54
C PRO A 123 -1.10 2.79 13.70
N GLN A 124 -0.01 3.43 14.14
CA GLN A 124 1.25 2.73 14.48
C GLN A 124 1.00 1.55 15.44
N GLY A 125 1.51 0.37 15.07
CA GLY A 125 1.34 -0.89 15.78
C GLY A 125 0.03 -1.64 15.44
N LYS A 126 -0.78 -1.12 14.52
CA LYS A 126 -2.02 -1.74 14.02
C LYS A 126 -1.99 -1.94 12.50
N GLU A 127 -0.79 -2.07 11.93
CA GLU A 127 -0.60 -2.25 10.50
C GLU A 127 -1.10 -3.62 10.03
N THR A 128 -1.77 -3.66 8.88
CA THR A 128 -2.29 -4.89 8.26
C THR A 128 -1.19 -5.63 7.51
N ILE A 129 -1.39 -6.92 7.24
CA ILE A 129 -0.42 -7.75 6.48
C ILE A 129 -0.17 -7.13 5.09
N ILE A 130 -1.22 -6.64 4.44
CA ILE A 130 -1.14 -5.99 3.13
C ILE A 130 -0.27 -4.72 3.17
N PHE A 131 -0.31 -3.92 4.24
CA PHE A 131 0.60 -2.78 4.36
C PHE A 131 2.05 -3.23 4.58
N LYS A 132 2.25 -4.25 5.41
CA LYS A 132 3.59 -4.74 5.79
C LYS A 132 4.36 -5.35 4.63
N GLN A 133 3.67 -5.91 3.62
CA GLN A 133 4.31 -6.52 2.44
C GLN A 133 5.21 -5.54 1.67
N PHE A 134 4.94 -4.23 1.77
CA PHE A 134 5.73 -3.20 1.10
C PHE A 134 7.04 -2.88 1.80
N PHE A 135 7.35 -3.51 2.94
CA PHE A 135 8.53 -3.22 3.74
C PHE A 135 9.45 -4.43 3.84
N LYS A 136 10.76 -4.17 3.81
CA LYS A 136 11.78 -5.18 4.10
C LYS A 136 11.71 -5.56 5.57
N ASN A 137 11.76 -6.86 5.87
CA ASN A 137 11.97 -7.41 7.21
C ASN A 137 11.06 -6.80 8.29
N TRP A 138 9.74 -6.76 8.06
CA TRP A 138 8.81 -6.11 8.99
C TRP A 138 8.74 -6.77 10.39
N ASN A 139 9.11 -8.06 10.47
CA ASN A 139 9.04 -8.93 11.65
C ASN A 139 9.55 -8.29 12.94
#